data_AF-A0A7Y9WE55-F1
#
_entry.id   AF-A0A7Y9WE55-F1
#
_cell.length_a   1.000
_cell.length_b   1.000
_cell.length_c   1.000
_cell.angle_alpha   90.00
_cell.angle_beta   90.00
_cell.angle_gamma   90.00
#
_symmetry.space_group_name_H-M   'P 1'
#
loop_
_entity.id
_entity.type
_entity.pdbx_description
1 polymer ?
#
loop_
_entity_poly.entity_id
_entity_poly.type
_entity_poly.pdbx_seq_one_letter_code
_entity_poly.pdbx_strand_id
1 'polypeptide(L)'
;MALIETGALERFGFDEADLALMCGSHSSEARHIERTQRMLAKAEASEADLRCGGHTPLSDAVYIDWLKRDFKPGAVCSNCSGKHVGMLAGARSIGESMSGYERPEHPLQVRVKRTVAEVCDLPEGEVRWATDGCTLPTPAFALDRLARLFAKLAAARDEVDGALAVEPRTAALARIYRAMTAYPELVGGEGRFCTTLMEAFDGALVGKVGADGSYAIGVRASEQTRKWGARGAVGIAVKIEDGGIGILYAVVAELLAQMDVGTPAQHAKLTRFHAPEMLNTTGVRTGRLSYSAGLGLGV
;
A
#
# COMPACT_ATOMS: atom_id res chain seq x y z
N MET A 1 7.48 -4.95 -7.08
CA MET A 1 8.04 -5.22 -8.42
C MET A 1 9.44 -5.81 -8.35
N ALA A 2 10.41 -5.14 -7.70
CA ALA A 2 11.79 -5.62 -7.59
C ALA A 2 11.92 -7.09 -7.14
N LEU A 3 11.10 -7.52 -6.17
CA LEU A 3 11.05 -8.90 -5.67
C LEU A 3 10.43 -9.90 -6.65
N ILE A 4 9.47 -9.46 -7.47
CA ILE A 4 8.86 -10.32 -8.50
C ILE A 4 9.90 -10.61 -9.59
N GLU A 5 10.67 -9.60 -9.99
CA GLU A 5 11.72 -9.72 -11.01
C GLU A 5 12.91 -10.60 -10.58
N THR A 6 13.04 -10.95 -9.29
CA THR A 6 14.04 -11.95 -8.85
C THR A 6 13.52 -13.38 -8.95
N GLY A 7 12.24 -13.60 -9.28
CA GLY A 7 11.59 -14.90 -9.24
C GLY A 7 11.39 -15.44 -7.81
N ALA A 8 11.40 -14.57 -6.80
CA ALA A 8 11.24 -14.98 -5.40
C ALA A 8 9.87 -15.60 -5.12
N LEU A 9 8.83 -15.11 -5.79
CA LEU A 9 7.48 -15.62 -5.58
C LEU A 9 7.40 -17.08 -6.02
N GLU A 10 7.89 -17.39 -7.21
CA GLU A 10 7.89 -18.74 -7.77
C GLU A 10 8.84 -19.66 -6.99
N ARG A 11 10.06 -19.20 -6.69
CA ARG A 11 11.08 -19.99 -5.99
C ARG A 11 10.61 -20.46 -4.61
N PHE A 12 9.91 -19.61 -3.86
CA PHE A 12 9.48 -19.91 -2.49
C PHE A 12 7.99 -20.25 -2.40
N GLY A 13 7.28 -20.36 -3.52
CA GLY A 13 5.85 -20.70 -3.55
C GLY A 13 4.98 -19.66 -2.83
N PHE A 14 5.28 -18.37 -2.99
CA PHE A 14 4.44 -17.29 -2.50
C PHE A 14 3.23 -17.07 -3.41
N ASP A 15 2.05 -17.09 -2.81
CA ASP A 15 0.78 -16.86 -3.50
C ASP A 15 0.42 -15.36 -3.58
N GLU A 16 -0.75 -15.04 -4.12
CA GLU A 16 -1.19 -13.64 -4.23
C GLU A 16 -1.47 -12.99 -2.86
N ALA A 17 -1.88 -13.76 -1.87
CA ALA A 17 -2.10 -13.26 -0.52
C ALA A 17 -0.78 -12.94 0.19
N ASP A 18 0.27 -13.74 -0.05
CA ASP A 18 1.64 -13.45 0.38
C ASP A 18 2.15 -12.16 -0.27
N LEU A 19 1.91 -11.97 -1.57
CA LEU A 19 2.25 -10.74 -2.28
C LEU A 19 1.48 -9.51 -1.76
N ALA A 20 0.18 -9.67 -1.44
CA ALA A 20 -0.61 -8.61 -0.83
C ALA A 20 -0.01 -8.17 0.52
N LEU A 21 0.39 -9.14 1.34
CA LEU A 21 1.05 -8.87 2.63
C LEU A 21 2.42 -8.20 2.46
N MET A 22 3.19 -8.53 1.41
CA MET A 22 4.43 -7.81 1.06
C MET A 22 4.18 -6.33 0.70
N CYS A 23 3.01 -6.00 0.16
CA CYS A 23 2.58 -4.64 -0.15
C CYS A 23 1.95 -3.93 1.06
N GLY A 24 1.79 -4.65 2.17
CA GLY A 24 1.03 -4.24 3.33
C GLY A 24 1.72 -3.23 4.25
N SER A 25 0.88 -2.60 5.05
CA SER A 25 1.23 -1.95 6.32
C SER A 25 0.12 -2.35 7.29
N HIS A 26 0.08 -3.65 7.58
CA HIS A 26 -1.06 -4.35 8.17
C HIS A 26 -1.25 -4.02 9.66
N SER A 27 -2.36 -4.46 10.24
CA SER A 27 -2.74 -4.12 11.62
C SER A 27 -2.43 -5.21 12.65
N SER A 28 -1.47 -6.07 12.33
CA SER A 28 -0.98 -7.16 13.19
C SER A 28 -2.04 -8.14 13.71
N GLU A 29 -3.21 -8.24 13.07
CA GLU A 29 -4.19 -9.30 13.33
C GLU A 29 -3.57 -10.70 13.16
N ALA A 30 -4.18 -11.71 13.80
CA ALA A 30 -3.71 -13.11 13.75
C ALA A 30 -3.43 -13.59 12.32
N ARG A 31 -4.33 -13.29 11.36
CA ARG A 31 -4.15 -13.64 9.94
C ARG A 31 -2.84 -13.12 9.33
N HIS A 32 -2.38 -11.94 9.75
CA HIS A 32 -1.15 -11.35 9.27
C HIS A 32 0.06 -12.03 9.89
N ILE A 33 0.07 -12.17 11.22
CA ILE A 33 1.18 -12.78 11.96
C ILE A 33 1.41 -14.22 11.50
N GLU A 34 0.34 -15.01 11.45
CA GLU A 34 0.41 -16.40 10.99
C GLU A 34 0.89 -16.52 9.55
N ARG A 35 0.47 -15.60 8.66
CA ARG A 35 0.92 -15.62 7.27
C ARG A 35 2.37 -15.19 7.15
N THR A 36 2.83 -14.17 7.87
CA THR A 36 4.24 -13.78 7.96
C THR A 36 5.09 -14.96 8.44
N GLN A 37 4.67 -15.70 9.47
CA GLN A 37 5.38 -16.88 9.97
C GLN A 37 5.46 -17.99 8.92
N ARG A 38 4.38 -18.27 8.19
CA ARG A 38 4.39 -19.22 7.07
C ARG A 38 5.31 -18.77 5.94
N MET A 39 5.31 -17.48 5.62
CA MET A 39 6.19 -16.94 4.59
C MET A 39 7.67 -17.04 4.99
N LEU A 40 8.01 -16.80 6.25
CA LEU A 40 9.35 -17.02 6.80
C LEU A 40 9.77 -18.48 6.64
N ALA A 41 8.90 -19.42 7.01
CA ALA A 41 9.17 -20.86 6.86
C ALA A 41 9.41 -21.25 5.39
N LYS A 42 8.58 -20.74 4.46
CA LYS A 42 8.79 -20.92 3.01
C LYS A 42 10.14 -20.37 2.54
N ALA A 43 10.55 -19.21 3.06
CA ALA A 43 11.84 -18.58 2.76
C ALA A 43 13.03 -19.20 3.53
N GLU A 44 12.82 -20.27 4.29
CA GLU A 44 13.80 -20.88 5.21
C GLU A 44 14.49 -19.83 6.10
N ALA A 45 13.71 -18.87 6.58
CA ALA A 45 14.13 -17.79 7.47
C ALA A 45 13.38 -17.88 8.80
N SER A 46 13.87 -17.14 9.78
CA SER A 46 13.30 -17.05 11.12
C SER A 46 12.93 -15.61 11.46
N GLU A 47 12.22 -15.43 12.57
CA GLU A 47 11.91 -14.09 13.07
C GLU A 47 13.18 -13.27 13.40
N ALA A 48 14.28 -13.93 13.79
CA ALA A 48 15.55 -13.26 14.11
C ALA A 48 16.26 -12.67 12.87
N ASP A 49 15.88 -13.13 11.68
CA ASP A 49 16.37 -12.58 10.41
C ASP A 49 15.64 -11.29 10.02
N LEU A 50 14.48 -11.00 10.64
CA LEU A 50 13.80 -9.73 10.44
C LEU A 50 14.60 -8.57 11.03
N ARG A 51 14.49 -7.41 10.37
CA ARG A 51 15.17 -6.16 10.76
C ARG A 51 14.19 -5.09 11.19
N CYS A 52 12.90 -5.32 10.96
CA CYS A 52 11.85 -4.62 11.68
C CYS A 52 11.73 -5.15 13.12
N GLY A 53 11.27 -4.29 14.03
CA GLY A 53 10.93 -4.65 15.40
C GLY A 53 9.42 -4.72 15.61
N GLY A 54 9.02 -5.31 16.74
CA GLY A 54 7.64 -5.22 17.21
C GLY A 54 7.27 -3.79 17.60
N HIS A 55 6.02 -3.41 17.38
CA HIS A 55 5.46 -2.12 17.79
C HIS A 55 3.98 -2.28 18.15
N THR A 56 3.39 -1.24 18.72
CA THR A 56 1.94 -1.20 18.98
C THR A 56 1.16 -1.36 17.66
N PRO A 57 0.16 -2.23 17.60
CA PRO A 57 -0.55 -2.50 16.36
C PRO A 57 -1.37 -1.28 15.95
N LEU A 58 -1.61 -1.13 14.64
CA LEU A 58 -2.42 -0.03 14.12
C LEU A 58 -3.93 -0.20 14.35
N SER A 59 -4.36 -1.38 14.80
CA SER A 59 -5.75 -1.66 15.17
C SER A 59 -5.92 -1.54 16.68
N ASP A 60 -6.85 -0.69 17.11
CA ASP A 60 -7.22 -0.53 18.51
C ASP A 60 -7.73 -1.84 19.12
N ALA A 61 -8.47 -2.64 18.34
CA ALA A 61 -8.98 -3.93 18.79
C ALA A 61 -7.85 -4.91 19.11
N VAL A 62 -6.84 -4.99 18.23
CA VAL A 62 -5.65 -5.82 18.45
C VAL A 62 -4.84 -5.27 19.63
N TYR A 63 -4.71 -3.95 19.75
CA TYR A 63 -3.98 -3.33 20.85
C TYR A 63 -4.61 -3.63 22.21
N ILE A 64 -5.93 -3.44 22.35
CA ILE A 64 -6.69 -3.72 23.57
C ILE A 64 -6.58 -5.20 23.96
N ASP A 65 -6.68 -6.10 22.99
CA ASP A 65 -6.52 -7.53 23.22
C ASP A 65 -5.10 -7.88 23.71
N TRP A 66 -4.06 -7.34 23.09
CA TRP A 66 -2.68 -7.54 23.52
C TRP A 66 -2.43 -7.02 24.94
N LEU A 67 -2.95 -5.84 25.27
CA LEU A 67 -2.84 -5.26 26.62
C LEU A 67 -3.48 -6.15 27.69
N LYS A 68 -4.68 -6.71 27.41
CA LYS A 68 -5.37 -7.61 28.34
C LYS A 68 -4.60 -8.90 28.62
N ARG A 69 -3.71 -9.30 27.71
CA ARG A 69 -2.94 -10.56 27.78
C ARG A 69 -1.47 -10.34 28.14
N ASP A 70 -1.05 -9.10 28.43
CA ASP A 70 0.36 -8.71 28.60
C ASP A 70 1.26 -9.20 27.45
N PHE A 71 0.72 -9.17 26.23
CA PHE A 71 1.41 -9.68 25.05
C PHE A 71 2.52 -8.72 24.60
N LYS A 72 3.73 -9.27 24.40
CA LYS A 72 4.89 -8.51 23.93
C LYS A 72 5.11 -8.75 22.43
N PRO A 73 4.89 -7.75 21.56
CA PRO A 73 5.01 -7.95 20.12
C PRO A 73 6.47 -8.17 19.68
N GLY A 74 6.68 -9.20 18.87
CA GLY A 74 7.93 -9.47 18.16
C GLY A 74 7.98 -8.83 16.76
N ALA A 75 9.02 -9.12 15.99
CA ALA A 75 9.20 -8.60 14.63
C ALA A 75 8.11 -9.07 13.65
N VAL A 76 7.56 -10.28 13.84
CA VAL A 76 6.40 -10.74 13.02
C VAL A 76 5.14 -9.92 13.26
N CYS A 77 5.09 -9.17 14.36
CA CYS A 77 3.99 -8.27 14.69
C CYS A 77 4.16 -6.88 14.04
N SER A 78 5.29 -6.60 13.38
CA SER A 78 5.48 -5.35 12.65
C SER A 78 4.51 -5.26 11.47
N ASN A 79 3.92 -4.09 11.26
CA ASN A 79 3.06 -3.79 10.11
C ASN A 79 3.77 -3.99 8.76
N CYS A 80 5.11 -3.91 8.74
CA CYS A 80 5.96 -4.11 7.56
C CYS A 80 6.49 -5.55 7.46
N SER A 81 6.13 -6.45 8.37
CA SER A 81 6.76 -7.78 8.46
C SER A 81 6.71 -8.56 7.13
N GLY A 82 5.59 -8.54 6.41
CA GLY A 82 5.48 -9.14 5.07
C GLY A 82 6.47 -8.58 4.05
N LYS A 83 6.69 -7.25 4.06
CA LYS A 83 7.69 -6.59 3.20
C LYS A 83 9.10 -7.09 3.51
N HIS A 84 9.43 -7.26 4.78
CA HIS A 84 10.74 -7.78 5.19
C HIS A 84 10.94 -9.24 4.79
N VAL A 85 9.93 -10.11 4.93
CA VAL A 85 10.02 -11.49 4.42
C VAL A 85 10.24 -11.51 2.91
N GLY A 86 9.55 -10.62 2.19
CA GLY A 86 9.78 -10.41 0.76
C GLY A 86 11.24 -10.03 0.44
N MET A 87 11.85 -9.14 1.24
CA MET A 87 13.25 -8.76 1.06
C MET A 87 14.21 -9.92 1.33
N LEU A 88 13.99 -10.69 2.41
CA LEU A 88 14.80 -11.89 2.72
C LEU A 88 14.77 -12.90 1.56
N ALA A 89 13.57 -13.21 1.06
CA ALA A 89 13.39 -14.08 -0.08
C ALA A 89 14.04 -13.51 -1.36
N GLY A 90 13.88 -12.20 -1.60
CA GLY A 90 14.49 -11.50 -2.73
C GLY A 90 16.02 -11.61 -2.72
N ALA A 91 16.67 -11.41 -1.57
CA ALA A 91 18.11 -11.55 -1.40
C ALA A 91 18.58 -12.97 -1.75
N ARG A 92 17.93 -13.99 -1.18
CA ARG A 92 18.25 -15.40 -1.50
C ARG A 92 18.03 -15.72 -2.98
N SER A 93 16.98 -15.16 -3.59
CA SER A 93 16.67 -15.36 -5.01
C SER A 93 17.75 -14.87 -5.96
N ILE A 94 18.48 -13.81 -5.59
CA ILE A 94 19.60 -13.30 -6.37
C ILE A 94 20.96 -13.87 -5.94
N GLY A 95 20.98 -14.89 -5.06
CA GLY A 95 22.21 -15.54 -4.60
C GLY A 95 22.96 -14.76 -3.51
N GLU A 96 22.32 -13.77 -2.90
CA GLU A 96 22.94 -12.88 -1.90
C GLU A 96 22.58 -13.28 -0.47
N SER A 97 23.36 -12.77 0.48
CA SER A 97 23.14 -12.99 1.91
C SER A 97 21.80 -12.40 2.36
N MET A 98 21.13 -13.07 3.31
CA MET A 98 20.03 -12.43 4.05
C MET A 98 20.54 -11.39 5.04
N SER A 99 21.80 -11.44 5.46
CA SER A 99 22.31 -10.51 6.47
C SER A 99 22.55 -9.13 5.87
N GLY A 100 21.90 -8.12 6.43
CA GLY A 100 22.07 -6.74 5.99
C GLY A 100 21.21 -6.34 4.80
N TYR A 101 20.15 -7.09 4.47
CA TYR A 101 19.24 -6.73 3.37
C TYR A 101 18.59 -5.35 3.54
N GLU A 102 18.56 -4.80 4.75
CA GLU A 102 18.07 -3.46 5.06
C GLU A 102 19.09 -2.36 4.72
N ARG A 103 20.36 -2.72 4.53
CA ARG A 103 21.42 -1.74 4.27
C ARG A 103 21.34 -1.19 2.84
N PRO A 104 21.49 0.13 2.63
CA PRO A 104 21.35 0.74 1.31
C PRO A 104 22.32 0.21 0.24
N GLU A 105 23.45 -0.37 0.64
CA GLU A 105 24.49 -0.94 -0.23
C GLU A 105 24.24 -2.41 -0.57
N HIS A 106 23.30 -3.06 0.12
CA HIS A 106 22.98 -4.46 -0.14
C HIS A 106 22.52 -4.61 -1.60
N PRO A 107 22.98 -5.62 -2.37
CA PRO A 107 22.64 -5.75 -3.80
C PRO A 107 21.13 -5.77 -4.08
N LEU A 108 20.35 -6.34 -3.16
CA LEU A 108 18.89 -6.26 -3.22
C LEU A 108 18.37 -4.81 -3.13
N GLN A 109 18.89 -3.99 -2.22
CA GLN A 109 18.46 -2.59 -2.09
C GLN A 109 18.89 -1.77 -3.29
N VAL A 110 20.07 -2.02 -3.86
CA VAL A 110 20.48 -1.40 -5.14
C VAL A 110 19.47 -1.72 -6.25
N ARG A 111 19.02 -2.98 -6.36
CA ARG A 111 17.95 -3.35 -7.28
C ARG A 111 16.65 -2.61 -6.98
N VAL A 112 16.20 -2.58 -5.72
CA VAL A 112 14.99 -1.85 -5.31
C VAL A 112 15.08 -0.37 -5.70
N LYS A 113 16.23 0.27 -5.49
CA LYS A 113 16.46 1.67 -5.83
C LYS A 113 16.29 1.94 -7.32
N ARG A 114 16.95 1.15 -8.16
CA ARG A 114 16.81 1.21 -9.63
C ARG A 114 15.36 0.98 -10.04
N THR A 115 14.73 -0.06 -9.52
CA THR A 115 13.35 -0.40 -9.82
C THR A 115 12.39 0.75 -9.48
N VAL A 116 12.57 1.40 -8.33
CA VAL A 116 11.77 2.57 -7.93
C VAL A 116 11.95 3.73 -8.91
N ALA A 117 13.19 4.06 -9.27
CA ALA A 117 13.47 5.12 -10.22
C ALA A 117 12.79 4.85 -11.58
N GLU A 118 12.89 3.63 -12.09
CA GLU A 118 12.24 3.21 -13.34
C GLU A 118 10.70 3.32 -13.30
N VAL A 119 10.05 2.85 -12.22
CA VAL A 119 8.58 2.92 -12.15
C VAL A 119 8.06 4.34 -11.91
N CYS A 120 8.86 5.20 -11.28
CA CYS A 120 8.53 6.61 -11.09
C CYS A 120 8.93 7.51 -12.28
N ASP A 121 9.59 6.94 -13.30
CA ASP A 121 10.14 7.66 -14.46
C ASP A 121 11.08 8.79 -14.06
N LEU A 122 11.96 8.45 -13.12
CA LEU A 122 13.00 9.33 -12.61
C LEU A 122 14.36 8.72 -12.94
N PRO A 123 15.37 9.55 -13.26
CA PRO A 123 16.77 9.13 -13.15
C PRO A 123 17.06 8.65 -11.72
N GLU A 124 17.94 7.66 -11.58
CA GLU A 124 18.28 7.10 -10.24
C GLU A 124 18.74 8.16 -9.24
N GLY A 125 19.49 9.18 -9.70
CA GLY A 125 19.98 10.27 -8.88
C GLY A 125 18.92 11.29 -8.41
N GLU A 126 17.71 11.25 -8.97
CA GLU A 126 16.60 12.13 -8.58
C GLU A 126 15.71 11.53 -7.49
N VAL A 127 15.87 10.24 -7.19
CA VAL A 127 15.20 9.62 -6.04
C VAL A 127 16.06 9.82 -4.80
N ARG A 128 15.54 10.58 -3.82
CA ARG A 128 16.16 10.69 -2.50
C ARG A 128 15.80 9.49 -1.66
N TRP A 129 16.62 9.18 -0.65
CA TRP A 129 16.42 8.01 0.21
C TRP A 129 16.56 8.40 1.68
N ALA A 130 15.70 7.83 2.50
CA ALA A 130 15.74 7.90 3.96
C ALA A 130 15.61 6.49 4.55
N THR A 131 15.81 6.37 5.86
CA THR A 131 15.51 5.13 6.60
C THR A 131 14.12 5.22 7.20
N ASP A 132 13.27 4.23 6.92
CA ASP A 132 11.93 4.11 7.49
C ASP A 132 11.98 3.61 8.94
N GLY A 133 10.89 3.78 9.70
CA GLY A 133 10.75 3.26 11.06
C GLY A 133 10.88 1.73 11.14
N CYS A 134 10.64 1.01 10.03
CA CYS A 134 10.89 -0.42 9.92
C CYS A 134 12.34 -0.79 9.56
N THR A 135 13.25 0.19 9.46
CA THR A 135 14.67 0.12 9.08
C THR A 135 14.98 -0.05 7.60
N LEU A 136 13.99 -0.25 6.73
CA LEU A 136 14.24 -0.35 5.29
C LEU A 136 14.51 1.03 4.65
N PRO A 137 15.28 1.09 3.55
CA PRO A 137 15.38 2.30 2.74
C PRO A 137 14.03 2.66 2.14
N THR A 138 13.59 3.90 2.33
CA THR A 138 12.34 4.44 1.78
C THR A 138 12.65 5.59 0.82
N PRO A 139 12.06 5.58 -0.39
CA PRO A 139 12.29 6.62 -1.37
C PRO A 139 11.50 7.89 -1.06
N ALA A 140 12.07 9.03 -1.42
CA ALA A 140 11.46 10.35 -1.38
C ALA A 140 11.59 11.01 -2.76
N PHE A 141 10.45 11.34 -3.35
CA PHE A 141 10.32 11.93 -4.68
C PHE A 141 9.05 12.79 -4.75
N ALA A 142 8.89 13.53 -5.85
CA ALA A 142 7.77 14.45 -6.03
C ALA A 142 6.40 13.74 -6.07
N LEU A 143 5.36 14.40 -5.55
CA LEU A 143 4.03 13.81 -5.34
C LEU A 143 3.36 13.36 -6.65
N ASP A 144 3.59 14.06 -7.75
CA ASP A 144 3.12 13.70 -9.09
C ASP A 144 3.67 12.34 -9.56
N ARG A 145 4.88 11.97 -9.11
CA ARG A 145 5.49 10.67 -9.42
C ARG A 145 4.85 9.53 -8.66
N LEU A 146 4.36 9.79 -7.45
CA LEU A 146 3.53 8.84 -6.72
C LEU A 146 2.21 8.59 -7.45
N ALA A 147 1.56 9.65 -7.94
CA ALA A 147 0.36 9.52 -8.76
C ALA A 147 0.65 8.71 -10.04
N ARG A 148 1.74 9.02 -10.76
CA ARG A 148 2.13 8.30 -11.98
C ARG A 148 2.39 6.80 -11.73
N LEU A 149 3.04 6.46 -10.62
CA LEU A 149 3.25 5.06 -10.21
C LEU A 149 1.92 4.31 -10.06
N PHE A 150 0.94 4.92 -9.38
CA PHE A 150 -0.37 4.30 -9.19
C PHE A 150 -1.21 4.26 -10.48
N ALA A 151 -1.05 5.25 -11.36
CA ALA A 151 -1.62 5.18 -12.72
C ALA A 151 -1.08 3.96 -13.49
N LYS A 152 0.23 3.69 -13.40
CA LYS A 152 0.85 2.51 -14.04
C LYS A 152 0.34 1.19 -13.46
N LEU A 153 0.13 1.10 -12.14
CA LEU A 153 -0.44 -0.11 -11.52
C LEU A 153 -1.84 -0.42 -12.08
N ALA A 154 -2.71 0.60 -12.16
CA ALA A 154 -4.05 0.45 -12.70
C ALA A 154 -4.05 0.17 -14.21
N ALA A 155 -3.23 0.90 -14.98
CA ALA A 155 -3.08 0.68 -16.42
C ALA A 155 -2.59 -0.73 -16.76
N ALA A 156 -1.62 -1.24 -15.98
CA ALA A 156 -1.12 -2.59 -16.17
C ALA A 156 -2.21 -3.64 -15.98
N ARG A 157 -3.15 -3.42 -15.03
CA ARG A 157 -4.30 -4.31 -14.86
C ARG A 157 -5.25 -4.28 -16.05
N ASP A 158 -5.52 -3.09 -16.59
CA ASP A 158 -6.35 -2.94 -17.80
C ASP A 158 -5.72 -3.63 -19.01
N GLU A 159 -4.41 -3.53 -19.17
CA GLU A 159 -3.67 -4.14 -20.28
C GLU A 159 -3.72 -5.68 -20.24
N VAL A 160 -3.51 -6.28 -19.06
CA VAL A 160 -3.57 -7.74 -18.90
C VAL A 160 -4.97 -8.31 -19.16
N ASP A 161 -6.03 -7.60 -18.79
CA ASP A 161 -7.41 -8.07 -19.01
C ASP A 161 -7.78 -8.12 -20.51
N GLY A 162 -7.07 -7.35 -21.37
CA GLY A 162 -7.38 -7.20 -22.80
C GLY A 162 -6.36 -7.80 -23.77
N ALA A 163 -5.24 -8.36 -23.29
CA ALA A 163 -4.11 -8.77 -24.13
C ALA A 163 -3.86 -10.28 -24.12
N LEU A 164 -3.41 -10.82 -25.27
CA LEU A 164 -2.95 -12.20 -25.39
C LEU A 164 -1.50 -12.39 -24.86
N ALA A 165 -0.71 -11.33 -24.90
CA ALA A 165 0.66 -11.29 -24.40
C ALA A 165 0.94 -9.90 -23.82
N VAL A 166 1.71 -9.86 -22.73
CA VAL A 166 2.01 -8.65 -21.95
C VAL A 166 3.47 -8.67 -21.55
N GLU A 167 4.10 -7.50 -21.59
CA GLU A 167 5.49 -7.34 -21.17
C GLU A 167 5.66 -7.77 -19.71
N PRO A 168 6.79 -8.42 -19.33
CA PRO A 168 6.97 -8.96 -17.98
C PRO A 168 6.78 -7.94 -16.85
N ARG A 169 7.20 -6.69 -17.07
CA ARG A 169 7.01 -5.60 -16.09
C ARG A 169 5.54 -5.20 -15.93
N THR A 170 4.80 -5.13 -17.04
CA THR A 170 3.34 -4.90 -17.00
C THR A 170 2.66 -6.04 -16.24
N ALA A 171 3.00 -7.29 -16.54
CA ALA A 171 2.45 -8.45 -15.82
C ALA A 171 2.75 -8.39 -14.31
N ALA A 172 3.96 -7.97 -13.91
CA ALA A 172 4.33 -7.82 -12.51
C ALA A 172 3.52 -6.71 -11.80
N LEU A 173 3.32 -5.55 -12.45
CA LEU A 173 2.49 -4.46 -11.91
C LEU A 173 1.01 -4.88 -11.79
N ALA A 174 0.48 -5.55 -12.80
CA ALA A 174 -0.89 -6.07 -12.78
C ALA A 174 -1.10 -7.11 -11.66
N ARG A 175 -0.10 -7.97 -11.41
CA ARG A 175 -0.14 -8.95 -10.31
C ARG A 175 -0.12 -8.27 -8.94
N ILE A 176 0.64 -7.19 -8.77
CA ILE A 176 0.63 -6.37 -7.55
C ILE A 176 -0.76 -5.74 -7.35
N TYR A 177 -1.31 -5.12 -8.39
CA TYR A 177 -2.65 -4.54 -8.36
C TYR A 177 -3.67 -5.58 -7.90
N ARG A 178 -3.70 -6.75 -8.58
CA ARG A 178 -4.62 -7.84 -8.28
C ARG A 178 -4.47 -8.34 -6.85
N ALA A 179 -3.25 -8.61 -6.40
CA ALA A 179 -2.99 -9.08 -5.04
C ALA A 179 -3.54 -8.10 -4.00
N MET A 180 -3.25 -6.80 -4.14
CA MET A 180 -3.72 -5.78 -3.22
C MET A 180 -5.25 -5.65 -3.19
N THR A 181 -5.90 -5.69 -4.36
CA THR A 181 -7.36 -5.54 -4.43
C THR A 181 -8.13 -6.81 -4.09
N ALA A 182 -7.52 -7.99 -4.24
CA ALA A 182 -8.14 -9.28 -3.90
C ALA A 182 -7.99 -9.64 -2.41
N TYR A 183 -6.93 -9.15 -1.76
CA TYR A 183 -6.67 -9.36 -0.33
C TYR A 183 -6.43 -8.04 0.40
N PRO A 184 -7.37 -7.07 0.32
CA PRO A 184 -7.20 -5.74 0.89
C PRO A 184 -7.04 -5.75 2.41
N GLU A 185 -7.59 -6.76 3.09
CA GLU A 185 -7.41 -7.00 4.52
C GLU A 185 -5.97 -7.34 4.85
N LEU A 186 -5.23 -8.06 4.00
CA LEU A 186 -3.80 -8.34 4.22
C LEU A 186 -2.90 -7.12 3.98
N VAL A 187 -3.41 -6.12 3.24
CA VAL A 187 -2.68 -4.87 2.99
C VAL A 187 -2.84 -3.88 4.15
N GLY A 188 -4.09 -3.61 4.55
CA GLY A 188 -4.41 -2.58 5.54
C GLY A 188 -4.74 -3.13 6.93
N GLY A 189 -5.42 -4.26 7.00
CA GLY A 189 -6.13 -4.74 8.18
C GLY A 189 -7.59 -4.30 8.21
N GLU A 190 -8.37 -5.05 8.98
CA GLU A 190 -9.82 -4.93 9.07
C GLU A 190 -10.26 -3.51 9.44
N GLY A 191 -11.26 -3.02 8.71
CA GLY A 191 -11.89 -1.74 9.01
C GLY A 191 -10.98 -0.51 8.82
N ARG A 192 -9.80 -0.62 8.22
CA ARG A 192 -8.98 0.54 7.86
C ARG A 192 -9.31 1.07 6.47
N PHE A 193 -8.96 2.33 6.23
CA PHE A 193 -9.35 3.04 5.01
C PHE A 193 -8.94 2.32 3.72
N CYS A 194 -7.69 1.86 3.59
CA CYS A 194 -7.23 1.15 2.39
C CYS A 194 -8.07 -0.11 2.12
N THR A 195 -8.42 -0.84 3.19
CA THR A 195 -9.20 -2.07 3.10
C THR A 195 -10.63 -1.77 2.67
N THR A 196 -11.32 -0.89 3.41
CA THR A 196 -12.70 -0.49 3.08
C THR A 196 -12.79 0.15 1.69
N LEU A 197 -11.78 0.93 1.28
CA LEU A 197 -11.72 1.53 -0.04
C LEU A 197 -11.65 0.47 -1.15
N MET A 198 -10.69 -0.45 -1.08
CA MET A 198 -10.54 -1.47 -2.12
C MET A 198 -11.74 -2.45 -2.16
N GLU A 199 -12.31 -2.80 -1.01
CA GLU A 199 -13.54 -3.60 -0.92
C GLU A 199 -14.77 -2.88 -1.48
N ALA A 200 -14.90 -1.57 -1.21
CA ALA A 200 -16.04 -0.79 -1.71
C ALA A 200 -16.03 -0.71 -3.24
N PHE A 201 -14.84 -0.59 -3.83
CA PHE A 201 -14.67 -0.39 -5.26
C PHE A 201 -14.47 -1.67 -6.07
N ASP A 202 -14.47 -2.85 -5.43
CA ASP A 202 -14.41 -4.17 -6.08
C ASP A 202 -13.30 -4.29 -7.14
N GLY A 203 -12.11 -3.78 -6.80
CA GLY A 203 -10.95 -3.79 -7.70
C GLY A 203 -11.01 -2.81 -8.87
N ALA A 204 -11.98 -1.88 -8.93
CA ALA A 204 -11.99 -0.76 -9.89
C ALA A 204 -10.89 0.27 -9.60
N LEU A 205 -10.37 0.29 -8.38
CA LEU A 205 -9.19 1.06 -7.99
C LEU A 205 -8.34 0.31 -6.96
N VAL A 206 -7.07 0.71 -6.85
CA VAL A 206 -6.14 0.29 -5.80
C VAL A 206 -5.73 1.52 -5.00
N GLY A 207 -5.62 1.41 -3.67
CA GLY A 207 -5.24 2.54 -2.82
C GLY A 207 -4.27 2.14 -1.71
N LYS A 208 -3.33 3.03 -1.40
CA LYS A 208 -2.37 2.78 -0.31
C LYS A 208 -2.02 4.07 0.42
N VAL A 209 -2.14 3.99 1.74
CA VAL A 209 -1.63 5.00 2.68
C VAL A 209 -0.11 4.86 2.83
N GLY A 210 0.59 5.98 2.84
CA GLY A 210 1.98 6.12 3.27
C GLY A 210 2.08 6.82 4.64
N ALA A 211 3.25 6.78 5.25
CA ALA A 211 3.51 7.46 6.51
C ALA A 211 3.34 8.99 6.36
N ASP A 212 3.08 9.65 7.50
CA ASP A 212 2.95 11.10 7.63
C ASP A 212 2.00 11.74 6.61
N GLY A 213 0.80 11.17 6.45
CA GLY A 213 -0.26 11.87 5.71
C GLY A 213 -0.13 11.82 4.18
N SER A 214 0.49 10.79 3.59
CA SER A 214 0.46 10.59 2.13
C SER A 214 -0.50 9.46 1.72
N TYR A 215 -1.18 9.62 0.58
CA TYR A 215 -2.03 8.58 0.00
C TYR A 215 -1.91 8.57 -1.51
N ALA A 216 -2.03 7.39 -2.12
CA ALA A 216 -2.08 7.24 -3.56
C ALA A 216 -3.18 6.28 -4.00
N ILE A 217 -3.78 6.57 -5.15
CA ILE A 217 -4.85 5.78 -5.77
C ILE A 217 -4.52 5.58 -7.24
N GLY A 218 -4.71 4.36 -7.73
CA GLY A 218 -4.77 4.05 -9.16
C GLY A 218 -6.18 3.67 -9.53
N VAL A 219 -6.85 4.50 -10.34
CA VAL A 219 -8.19 4.27 -10.86
C VAL A 219 -8.08 3.68 -12.26
N ARG A 220 -8.73 2.53 -12.50
CA ARG A 220 -8.75 1.88 -13.82
C ARG A 220 -9.45 2.72 -14.88
N ALA A 221 -9.13 2.46 -16.14
CA ALA A 221 -9.80 3.10 -17.27
C ALA A 221 -11.31 2.84 -17.22
N SER A 222 -12.10 3.89 -17.33
CA SER A 222 -13.56 3.81 -17.33
C SER A 222 -14.16 4.96 -18.13
N GLU A 223 -15.48 4.99 -18.32
CA GLU A 223 -16.15 6.17 -18.87
C GLU A 223 -15.86 7.42 -18.04
N GLN A 224 -15.73 7.27 -16.72
CA GLN A 224 -15.45 8.38 -15.84
C GLN A 224 -14.07 8.99 -16.09
N THR A 225 -13.03 8.16 -16.23
CA THR A 225 -11.69 8.69 -16.52
C THR A 225 -11.65 9.41 -17.87
N ARG A 226 -12.43 8.96 -18.86
CA ARG A 226 -12.58 9.63 -20.16
C ARG A 226 -13.25 11.00 -20.06
N LYS A 227 -14.24 11.17 -19.17
CA LYS A 227 -14.87 12.49 -18.93
C LYS A 227 -13.88 13.54 -18.42
N TRP A 228 -12.81 13.11 -17.74
CA TRP A 228 -11.71 14.00 -17.33
C TRP A 228 -10.66 14.23 -18.43
N GLY A 229 -10.89 13.74 -19.65
CA GLY A 229 -9.93 13.80 -20.77
C GLY A 229 -8.81 12.76 -20.70
N ALA A 230 -8.86 11.80 -19.77
CA ALA A 230 -7.85 10.75 -19.69
C ALA A 230 -8.06 9.69 -20.79
N ARG A 231 -6.97 9.17 -21.35
CA ARG A 231 -6.99 8.11 -22.37
C ARG A 231 -6.96 6.69 -21.77
N GLY A 232 -6.98 6.57 -20.45
CA GLY A 232 -6.82 5.29 -19.76
C GLY A 232 -6.98 5.43 -18.24
N ALA A 233 -6.22 4.62 -17.49
CA ALA A 233 -6.16 4.70 -16.05
C ALA A 233 -5.60 6.04 -15.56
N VAL A 234 -5.99 6.44 -14.35
CA VAL A 234 -5.62 7.72 -13.72
C VAL A 234 -5.02 7.45 -12.35
N GLY A 235 -3.94 8.16 -12.04
CA GLY A 235 -3.32 8.14 -10.73
C GLY A 235 -3.63 9.42 -9.96
N ILE A 236 -3.90 9.28 -8.66
CA ILE A 236 -4.16 10.39 -7.74
C ILE A 236 -3.18 10.24 -6.59
N ALA A 237 -2.57 11.34 -6.15
CA ALA A 237 -1.75 11.36 -4.94
C ALA A 237 -2.09 12.59 -4.09
N VAL A 238 -2.17 12.39 -2.78
CA VAL A 238 -2.55 13.40 -1.80
C VAL A 238 -1.51 13.41 -0.69
N LYS A 239 -1.14 14.61 -0.24
CA LYS A 239 -0.30 14.82 0.94
C LYS A 239 -0.98 15.84 1.85
N ILE A 240 -1.12 15.49 3.12
CA ILE A 240 -1.39 16.44 4.19
C ILE A 240 -0.05 16.78 4.82
N GLU A 241 0.34 18.05 4.80
CA GLU A 241 1.69 18.49 5.18
C GLU A 241 2.02 18.20 6.65
N ASP A 242 1.05 18.33 7.55
CA ASP A 242 1.19 18.05 8.98
C ASP A 242 1.05 16.57 9.36
N GLY A 243 0.77 15.70 8.39
CA GLY A 243 0.64 14.26 8.59
C GLY A 243 -0.72 13.78 9.10
N GLY A 244 -1.74 14.64 9.18
CA GLY A 244 -3.07 14.30 9.69
C GLY A 244 -3.80 13.19 8.89
N ILE A 245 -3.69 11.93 9.34
CA ILE A 245 -4.25 10.76 8.64
C ILE A 245 -5.79 10.78 8.57
N GLY A 246 -6.49 11.23 9.61
CA GLY A 246 -7.95 11.33 9.58
C GLY A 246 -8.44 12.31 8.50
N ILE A 247 -7.78 13.47 8.40
CA ILE A 247 -8.06 14.47 7.36
C ILE A 247 -7.66 13.95 5.97
N LEU A 248 -6.54 13.24 5.87
CA LEU A 248 -6.13 12.60 4.61
C LEU A 248 -7.23 11.69 4.07
N TYR A 249 -7.79 10.79 4.91
CA TYR A 249 -8.84 9.88 4.48
C TYR A 249 -10.12 10.61 4.06
N ALA A 250 -10.46 11.67 4.78
CA ALA A 250 -11.61 12.50 4.47
C ALA A 250 -11.45 13.21 3.12
N VAL A 251 -10.28 13.84 2.88
CA VAL A 251 -9.92 14.48 1.61
C VAL A 251 -9.90 13.47 0.46
N VAL A 252 -9.33 12.29 0.66
CA VAL A 252 -9.30 11.26 -0.39
C VAL A 252 -10.71 10.81 -0.77
N ALA A 253 -11.59 10.58 0.21
CA ALA A 253 -12.99 10.23 -0.06
C ALA A 253 -13.74 11.36 -0.77
N GLU A 254 -13.53 12.61 -0.36
CA GLU A 254 -14.09 13.80 -1.01
C GLU A 254 -13.61 13.93 -2.46
N LEU A 255 -12.32 13.74 -2.72
CA LEU A 255 -11.77 13.82 -4.08
C LEU A 255 -12.42 12.77 -5.00
N LEU A 256 -12.61 11.54 -4.52
CA LEU A 256 -13.31 10.51 -5.30
C LEU A 256 -14.76 10.89 -5.59
N ALA A 257 -15.45 11.52 -4.63
CA ALA A 257 -16.82 12.01 -4.82
C ALA A 257 -16.88 13.17 -5.83
N GLN A 258 -15.99 14.17 -5.71
CA GLN A 258 -15.93 15.31 -6.64
C GLN A 258 -15.55 14.90 -8.06
N MET A 259 -14.68 13.90 -8.20
CA MET A 259 -14.32 13.33 -9.49
C MET A 259 -15.40 12.37 -10.01
N ASP A 260 -16.43 12.06 -9.22
CA ASP A 260 -17.51 11.12 -9.54
C ASP A 260 -16.94 9.71 -9.87
N VAL A 261 -15.92 9.30 -9.12
CA VAL A 261 -15.34 7.94 -9.15
C VAL A 261 -16.20 7.01 -8.31
N GLY A 262 -16.87 6.06 -8.94
CA GLY A 262 -17.70 5.07 -8.26
C GLY A 262 -19.13 5.54 -8.02
N THR A 263 -19.96 4.66 -7.51
CA THR A 263 -21.39 4.89 -7.31
C THR A 263 -21.69 5.46 -5.92
N PRO A 264 -22.88 6.07 -5.70
CA PRO A 264 -23.31 6.51 -4.37
C PRO A 264 -23.27 5.41 -3.30
N ALA A 265 -23.56 4.16 -3.68
CA ALA A 265 -23.48 3.02 -2.77
C ALA A 265 -22.03 2.70 -2.35
N GLN A 266 -21.07 2.92 -3.23
CA GLN A 266 -19.64 2.75 -2.92
C GLN A 266 -19.14 3.88 -2.02
N HIS A 267 -19.54 5.13 -2.30
CA HIS A 267 -19.23 6.27 -1.42
C HIS A 267 -19.84 6.11 -0.03
N ALA A 268 -21.06 5.57 0.08
CA ALA A 268 -21.71 5.32 1.36
C ALA A 268 -20.87 4.40 2.29
N LYS A 269 -20.12 3.44 1.73
CA LYS A 269 -19.20 2.58 2.50
C LYS A 269 -18.01 3.36 3.10
N LEU A 270 -17.71 4.54 2.58
CA LEU A 270 -16.63 5.42 3.06
C LEU A 270 -17.11 6.51 4.02
N THR A 271 -18.42 6.62 4.30
CA THR A 271 -19.03 7.72 5.07
C THR A 271 -18.30 8.02 6.39
N ARG A 272 -17.93 6.99 7.16
CA ARG A 272 -17.23 7.16 8.45
C ARG A 272 -15.87 7.86 8.34
N PHE A 273 -15.23 7.80 7.17
CA PHE A 273 -13.97 8.47 6.88
C PHE A 273 -14.18 9.83 6.22
N HIS A 274 -15.20 9.94 5.37
CA HIS A 274 -15.55 11.14 4.63
C HIS A 274 -16.16 12.24 5.52
N ALA A 275 -16.98 11.87 6.50
CA ALA A 275 -17.60 12.81 7.43
C ALA A 275 -17.55 12.23 8.86
N PRO A 276 -16.36 12.11 9.47
CA PRO A 276 -16.23 11.55 10.80
C PRO A 276 -16.96 12.42 11.83
N GLU A 277 -17.58 11.78 12.81
CA GLU A 277 -18.26 12.52 13.88
C GLU A 277 -17.25 13.21 14.80
N MET A 278 -17.42 14.52 14.99
CA MET A 278 -16.61 15.30 15.93
C MET A 278 -17.38 15.46 17.24
N LEU A 279 -17.22 14.48 18.12
CA LEU A 279 -17.88 14.42 19.42
C LEU A 279 -16.92 14.85 20.54
N ASN A 280 -17.44 15.49 21.59
CA ASN A 280 -16.70 15.72 22.81
C ASN A 280 -16.69 14.47 23.71
N THR A 281 -16.06 14.57 24.89
CA THR A 281 -15.93 13.46 25.86
C THR A 281 -17.26 12.96 26.42
N THR A 282 -18.36 13.69 26.25
CA THR A 282 -19.72 13.27 26.66
C THR A 282 -20.58 12.83 25.48
N GLY A 283 -20.00 12.68 24.27
CA GLY A 283 -20.71 12.24 23.08
C GLY A 283 -21.54 13.32 22.38
N VAL A 284 -21.37 14.59 22.73
CA VAL A 284 -22.08 15.71 22.09
C VAL A 284 -21.29 16.17 20.87
N ARG A 285 -21.96 16.33 19.73
CA ARG A 285 -21.34 16.88 18.51
C ARG A 285 -20.90 18.32 18.73
N THR A 286 -19.61 18.58 18.56
CA THR A 286 -18.98 19.90 18.77
C THR A 286 -18.43 20.52 17.49
N GLY A 287 -18.36 19.76 16.40
CA GLY A 287 -17.85 20.25 15.13
C GLY A 287 -18.39 19.47 13.94
N ARG A 288 -17.94 19.89 12.76
CA ARG A 288 -18.11 19.17 11.50
C ARG A 288 -16.93 19.47 10.60
N LEU A 289 -16.59 18.52 9.74
CA LEU A 289 -15.70 18.76 8.61
C LEU A 289 -16.51 19.37 7.45
N SER A 290 -15.93 20.35 6.75
CA SER A 290 -16.52 20.96 5.56
C SER A 290 -15.46 21.16 4.50
N TYR A 291 -15.82 20.91 3.24
CA TYR A 291 -14.94 21.04 2.09
C TYR A 291 -15.26 22.34 1.35
N SER A 292 -14.26 23.21 1.18
CA SER A 292 -14.42 24.53 0.55
C SER A 292 -13.78 24.64 -0.83
N ALA A 293 -12.96 23.67 -1.22
CA ALA A 293 -12.30 23.62 -2.52
C ALA A 293 -12.95 22.55 -3.40
N GLY A 294 -13.43 22.97 -4.57
CA GLY A 294 -13.81 22.08 -5.65
C GLY A 294 -12.64 21.84 -6.59
N LEU A 295 -12.49 20.63 -7.12
CA LEU A 295 -11.56 20.35 -8.20
C LEU A 295 -11.94 21.17 -9.44
N GLY A 296 -11.03 22.03 -9.88
CA GLY A 296 -11.08 22.63 -11.20
C GLY A 296 -10.72 21.58 -12.26
N LEU A 297 -11.61 20.63 -12.52
CA LEU A 297 -11.51 19.76 -13.69
C LEU A 297 -11.80 20.65 -14.90
N GLY A 298 -10.75 21.21 -15.51
CA GLY A 298 -10.87 21.97 -16.74
C GLY A 298 -11.47 21.07 -17.82
N VAL A 299 -12.70 21.37 -18.22
CA VAL A 299 -13.37 20.78 -19.39
C VAL A 299 -12.87 21.48 -20.64
#